data_AF-A0A9N9JE22-F1
#
_entry.id   AF-A0A9N9JE22-F1
#
_cell.length_a   1.000
_cell.length_b   1.000
_cell.length_c   1.000
_cell.angle_alpha   90.00
_cell.angle_beta   90.00
_cell.angle_gamma   90.00
#
_symmetry.space_group_name_H-M   'P 1'
#
loop_
_entity.id
_entity.type
_entity.pdbx_description
1 polymer ?
#
loop_
_entity_poly.entity_id
_entity_poly.type
_entity_poly.pdbx_seq_one_letter_code
_entity_poly.pdbx_strand_id
1 'polypeptide(L)'
;MDTQSLNTSTLIPHKVDKVGIDKRDVGTPDDWIPRHPEMIRLTGKHPFNAEAPLSLLVEQGFITPNPLHYVRNHGPVPKLQWDTHRLTVNGLVSNPLTLSMDDIESLPYKEFPVTLCCAGNRRKEQNMIKQTKGFNWGAAATSCAIWKGVPLGHILKLAGVDEKTDKPRYVCFSGCDKLPNGIYGTSIPLEWAMNDANDVILAYGMNGERLPPDHGYPLRALIPGCIGGRMVKWLGSITVSDKESDSYYHYFDNRVLPPEYDMDRANKEKAWYNPDYIINKLNINSAITSPAHNERISLSSFVSTKEYTVKGYAYTGGGQKLTRVEISLDNGKTWHLTKLTQPELEHPEVLKRGVNPIPRYWCWSFWSISVPIYSFIRCEEISVRAWDATHNTQPNTPTWNVMGMMNNCHYRVKVNTINEGKEFFLEFIHPTQPGNNPGGWMVKPEPPKTEKKVSDSSTSVNKETRTFTTLQVEKHNNDKDCWIIIDKKVYDCTRFLKVHPGGIDAILINAGKDVTEEFNAIHSSKARARLEKFYVGDLSDSSQSKL
;
A
#
# COMPACT_ATOMS: atom_id res chain seq x y z
N MET A 1 24.01 16.22 -23.78
CA MET A 1 23.69 14.83 -24.18
C MET A 1 22.28 14.85 -24.72
N ASP A 2 22.09 14.38 -25.96
CA ASP A 2 20.84 14.51 -26.72
C ASP A 2 19.60 14.00 -25.95
N THR A 3 18.74 14.94 -25.59
CA THR A 3 17.39 14.70 -25.10
C THR A 3 16.46 14.39 -26.28
N GLN A 4 16.72 13.29 -27.00
CA GLN A 4 15.64 12.69 -27.79
C GLN A 4 14.54 12.27 -26.82
N SER A 5 13.35 12.86 -26.95
CA SER A 5 12.17 12.49 -26.17
C SER A 5 11.94 10.99 -26.31
N LEU A 6 11.89 10.27 -25.19
CA LEU A 6 11.52 8.87 -25.23
C LEU A 6 10.09 8.75 -25.72
N ASN A 7 9.83 7.85 -26.66
CA ASN A 7 8.46 7.55 -27.05
C ASN A 7 7.82 6.62 -26.01
N THR A 8 7.73 7.09 -24.77
CA THR A 8 7.06 6.43 -23.65
C THR A 8 5.55 6.34 -23.87
N SER A 9 5.01 7.12 -24.81
CA SER A 9 3.57 7.16 -25.14
C SER A 9 3.00 5.82 -25.61
N THR A 10 3.82 4.94 -26.19
CA THR A 10 3.39 3.60 -26.63
C THR A 10 3.24 2.61 -25.48
N LEU A 11 3.85 2.89 -24.33
CA LEU A 11 3.76 2.05 -23.12
C LEU A 11 2.68 2.53 -22.15
N ILE A 12 2.27 3.79 -22.27
CA ILE A 12 1.22 4.35 -21.44
C ILE A 12 -0.10 3.76 -21.95
N PRO A 13 -0.85 3.02 -21.12
CA PRO A 13 -2.13 2.47 -21.54
C PRO A 13 -3.09 3.58 -21.94
N HIS A 14 -4.08 3.27 -22.79
CA HIS A 14 -5.18 4.18 -23.06
C HIS A 14 -5.81 4.67 -21.74
N LYS A 15 -6.23 5.94 -21.71
CA LYS A 15 -6.88 6.53 -20.53
C LYS A 15 -8.01 5.63 -20.05
N VAL A 16 -7.96 5.28 -18.77
CA VAL A 16 -9.11 4.68 -18.09
C VAL A 16 -10.07 5.83 -17.82
N ASP A 17 -11.06 6.02 -18.71
CA ASP A 17 -11.96 7.18 -18.72
C ASP A 17 -12.95 7.21 -17.54
N LYS A 18 -13.04 6.14 -16.75
CA LYS A 18 -13.99 6.03 -15.64
C LYS A 18 -13.39 6.59 -14.34
N VAL A 19 -13.29 7.92 -14.23
CA VAL A 19 -12.97 8.59 -12.97
C VAL A 19 -14.07 9.58 -12.58
N GLY A 20 -14.32 9.71 -11.29
CA GLY A 20 -15.29 10.66 -10.76
C GLY A 20 -15.16 10.83 -9.26
N ILE A 21 -15.84 11.83 -8.71
CA ILE A 21 -15.92 12.00 -7.26
C ILE A 21 -16.76 10.83 -6.70
N ASP A 22 -16.12 10.00 -5.89
CA ASP A 22 -16.79 8.90 -5.20
C ASP A 22 -17.75 9.48 -4.15
N LYS A 23 -18.96 8.93 -4.06
CA LYS A 23 -19.95 9.36 -3.06
C LYS A 23 -19.42 9.25 -1.63
N ARG A 24 -18.52 8.29 -1.38
CA ARG A 24 -17.84 8.12 -0.09
C ARG A 24 -16.88 9.28 0.22
N ASP A 25 -16.39 10.02 -0.76
CA ASP A 25 -15.52 11.18 -0.49
C ASP A 25 -16.30 12.44 -0.13
N VAL A 26 -17.61 12.49 -0.38
CA VAL A 26 -18.45 13.66 -0.06
C VAL A 26 -18.37 14.00 1.43
N GLY A 27 -18.03 15.26 1.73
CA GLY A 27 -17.83 15.75 3.09
C GLY A 27 -16.50 15.33 3.74
N THR A 28 -15.59 14.70 3.00
CA THR A 28 -14.20 14.52 3.43
C THR A 28 -13.32 15.65 2.89
N PRO A 29 -12.10 15.84 3.44
CA PRO A 29 -11.13 16.77 2.86
C PRO A 29 -10.70 16.44 1.41
N ASP A 30 -10.99 15.23 0.94
CA ASP A 30 -10.60 14.71 -0.38
C ASP A 30 -11.78 14.71 -1.39
N ASP A 31 -12.91 15.37 -1.08
CA ASP A 31 -14.15 15.43 -1.88
C ASP A 31 -14.02 16.05 -3.30
N TRP A 32 -12.82 16.47 -3.66
CA TRP A 32 -12.46 17.16 -4.88
C TRP A 32 -11.59 16.29 -5.81
N ILE A 33 -11.20 15.09 -5.37
CA ILE A 33 -10.29 14.21 -6.10
C ILE A 33 -11.09 13.13 -6.82
N PRO A 34 -11.06 13.09 -8.17
CA PRO A 34 -11.69 12.02 -8.92
C PRO A 34 -10.86 10.73 -8.80
N ARG A 35 -11.54 9.62 -8.49
CA ARG A 35 -10.94 8.30 -8.28
C ARG A 35 -11.66 7.25 -9.13
N HIS A 36 -10.96 6.17 -9.46
CA HIS A 36 -11.58 5.07 -10.20
C HIS A 36 -12.55 4.31 -9.28
N PRO A 37 -13.80 4.05 -9.70
CA PRO A 37 -14.84 3.49 -8.83
C PRO A 37 -14.58 2.05 -8.40
N GLU A 38 -13.77 1.29 -9.16
CA GLU A 38 -13.42 -0.09 -8.83
C GLU A 38 -12.27 -0.22 -7.83
N MET A 39 -11.63 0.89 -7.44
CA MET A 39 -10.58 0.87 -6.42
C MET A 39 -11.16 0.36 -5.08
N ILE A 40 -10.48 -0.63 -4.51
CA ILE A 40 -10.91 -1.27 -3.27
C ILE A 40 -10.39 -0.45 -2.10
N ARG A 41 -11.29 0.27 -1.41
CA ARG A 41 -10.95 1.05 -0.22
C ARG A 41 -10.65 0.14 0.97
N LEU A 42 -9.54 0.40 1.64
CA LEU A 42 -9.01 -0.44 2.72
C LEU A 42 -9.17 0.17 4.12
N THR A 43 -9.57 1.43 4.19
CA THR A 43 -9.67 2.22 5.43
C THR A 43 -11.03 2.94 5.54
N GLY A 44 -12.07 2.41 4.91
CA GLY A 44 -13.40 3.03 4.90
C GLY A 44 -13.42 4.33 4.09
N LYS A 45 -13.91 5.42 4.70
CA LYS A 45 -14.10 6.72 4.06
C LYS A 45 -12.77 7.50 3.95
N HIS A 46 -12.06 7.66 5.06
CA HIS A 46 -10.87 8.52 5.15
C HIS A 46 -9.90 8.06 6.27
N PRO A 47 -8.56 8.16 6.12
CA PRO A 47 -7.82 8.61 4.93
C PRO A 47 -7.94 7.61 3.78
N PHE A 48 -7.76 8.08 2.54
CA PHE A 48 -7.91 7.21 1.37
C PHE A 48 -6.70 6.27 1.22
N ASN A 49 -6.96 4.97 1.39
CA ASN A 49 -6.02 3.90 1.08
C ASN A 49 -6.74 2.87 0.23
N ALA A 50 -6.21 2.58 -0.95
CA ALA A 50 -6.86 1.69 -1.89
C ALA A 50 -5.87 0.95 -2.79
N GLU A 51 -6.24 -0.26 -3.19
CA GLU A 51 -5.60 -1.03 -4.26
C GLU A 51 -6.61 -1.34 -5.36
N ALA A 52 -6.11 -1.52 -6.58
CA ALA A 52 -6.93 -2.06 -7.66
C ALA A 52 -7.31 -3.52 -7.38
N PRO A 53 -8.46 -4.01 -7.88
CA PRO A 53 -8.71 -5.44 -7.97
C PRO A 53 -7.53 -6.13 -8.65
N LEU A 54 -7.05 -7.26 -8.09
CA LEU A 54 -5.82 -7.89 -8.55
C LEU A 54 -5.88 -8.31 -10.03
N SER A 55 -7.03 -8.80 -10.49
CA SER A 55 -7.27 -9.13 -11.91
C SER A 55 -7.18 -7.89 -12.79
N LEU A 56 -7.87 -6.82 -12.42
CA LEU A 56 -7.86 -5.56 -13.15
C LEU A 56 -6.47 -4.95 -13.23
N LEU A 57 -5.67 -5.03 -12.15
CA LEU A 57 -4.29 -4.55 -12.11
C LEU A 57 -3.42 -5.24 -13.16
N VAL A 58 -3.46 -6.58 -13.23
CA VAL A 58 -2.60 -7.33 -14.15
C VAL A 58 -3.09 -7.28 -15.60
N GLU A 59 -4.38 -7.05 -15.83
CA GLU A 59 -4.94 -6.80 -17.17
C GLU A 59 -4.33 -5.55 -17.82
N GLN A 60 -3.86 -4.58 -17.04
CA GLN A 60 -3.19 -3.38 -17.57
C GLN A 60 -1.78 -3.65 -18.09
N GLY A 61 -1.19 -4.80 -17.75
CA GLY A 61 0.14 -5.18 -18.20
C GLY A 61 1.25 -4.36 -17.55
N PHE A 62 2.24 -3.94 -18.34
CA PHE A 62 3.50 -3.39 -17.81
C PHE A 62 3.31 -2.10 -17.01
N ILE A 63 2.54 -1.15 -17.54
CA ILE A 63 2.32 0.17 -16.94
C ILE A 63 0.89 0.24 -16.41
N THR A 64 0.75 0.56 -15.13
CA THR A 64 -0.53 0.77 -14.47
C THR A 64 -1.04 2.20 -14.75
N PRO A 65 -2.27 2.38 -15.27
CA PRO A 65 -2.89 3.69 -15.44
C PRO A 65 -2.98 4.45 -14.12
N ASN A 66 -2.84 5.79 -14.19
CA ASN A 66 -2.88 6.67 -13.02
C ASN A 66 -4.09 6.41 -12.09
N PRO A 67 -5.33 6.24 -12.58
CA PRO A 67 -6.48 6.00 -11.71
C PRO A 67 -6.52 4.64 -11.00
N LEU A 68 -5.73 3.66 -11.47
CA LEU A 68 -5.64 2.31 -10.91
C LEU A 68 -4.36 2.09 -10.11
N HIS A 69 -3.45 3.07 -10.10
CA HIS A 69 -2.24 3.00 -9.29
C HIS A 69 -2.63 3.01 -7.81
N TYR A 70 -2.13 2.06 -7.02
CA TYR A 70 -2.49 1.97 -5.60
C TYR A 70 -2.21 3.30 -4.88
N VAL A 71 -3.09 3.67 -3.95
CA VAL A 71 -2.99 4.90 -3.16
C VAL A 71 -2.82 4.56 -1.70
N ARG A 72 -1.79 5.15 -1.09
CA ARG A 72 -1.61 5.16 0.36
C ARG A 72 -1.48 6.61 0.81
N ASN A 73 -2.44 7.09 1.59
CA ASN A 73 -2.40 8.39 2.27
C ASN A 73 -2.47 8.18 3.79
N HIS A 74 -1.60 8.88 4.53
CA HIS A 74 -1.67 8.92 6.00
C HIS A 74 -2.72 9.90 6.53
N GLY A 75 -3.21 10.82 5.68
CA GLY A 75 -4.20 11.84 6.03
C GLY A 75 -4.76 12.52 4.77
N PRO A 76 -5.33 13.73 4.91
CA PRO A 76 -5.84 14.54 3.81
C PRO A 76 -4.82 14.83 2.73
N VAL A 77 -5.27 14.80 1.47
CA VAL A 77 -4.45 15.22 0.34
C VAL A 77 -4.36 16.74 0.30
N PRO A 78 -3.16 17.34 0.33
CA PRO A 78 -2.99 18.78 0.18
C PRO A 78 -3.52 19.31 -1.16
N LYS A 79 -4.34 20.38 -1.12
CA LYS A 79 -4.76 21.15 -2.30
C LYS A 79 -3.65 22.13 -2.71
N LEU A 80 -2.62 21.64 -3.39
CA LEU A 80 -1.49 22.44 -3.87
C LEU A 80 -1.70 22.94 -5.30
N GLN A 81 -1.02 24.04 -5.66
CA GLN A 81 -1.02 24.62 -7.01
C GLN A 81 0.40 24.73 -7.55
N TRP A 82 0.58 24.58 -8.87
CA TRP A 82 1.88 24.62 -9.54
C TRP A 82 2.61 25.94 -9.27
N ASP A 83 1.95 27.05 -9.55
CA ASP A 83 2.54 28.40 -9.53
C ASP A 83 2.97 28.87 -8.13
N THR A 84 2.28 28.37 -7.08
CA THR A 84 2.54 28.79 -5.69
C THR A 84 3.40 27.81 -4.92
N HIS A 85 3.54 26.57 -5.38
CA HIS A 85 4.33 25.57 -4.68
C HIS A 85 5.82 25.91 -4.77
N ARG A 86 6.54 25.69 -3.67
CA ARG A 86 7.99 25.93 -3.58
C ARG A 86 8.64 24.74 -2.90
N LEU A 87 9.77 24.32 -3.45
CA LEU A 87 10.68 23.36 -2.83
C LEU A 87 11.80 24.13 -2.13
N THR A 88 11.94 23.96 -0.83
CA THR A 88 13.07 24.49 -0.07
C THR A 88 14.16 23.43 0.06
N VAL A 89 15.42 23.78 -0.20
CA VAL A 89 16.59 22.92 0.02
C VAL A 89 17.56 23.62 0.97
N ASN A 90 17.81 23.04 2.14
CA ASN A 90 18.58 23.67 3.22
C ASN A 90 19.43 22.66 4.03
N GLY A 91 19.96 23.11 5.18
CA GLY A 91 20.77 22.30 6.08
C GLY A 91 22.27 22.42 5.79
N LEU A 92 22.96 21.28 5.77
CA LEU A 92 24.41 21.17 5.51
C LEU A 92 24.75 21.36 4.02
N VAL A 93 24.41 22.54 3.49
CA VAL A 93 24.62 22.97 2.10
C VAL A 93 25.16 24.39 2.09
N SER A 94 25.98 24.74 1.10
CA SER A 94 26.61 26.08 1.02
C SER A 94 25.72 27.14 0.38
N ASN A 95 24.73 26.75 -0.42
CA ASN A 95 23.80 27.63 -1.11
C ASN A 95 22.36 27.11 -0.94
N PRO A 96 21.66 27.45 0.16
CA PRO A 96 20.26 27.08 0.33
C PRO A 96 19.40 27.58 -0.84
N LEU A 97 18.48 26.72 -1.32
CA LEU A 97 17.64 27.01 -2.48
C LEU A 97 16.17 27.12 -2.08
N THR A 98 15.42 27.92 -2.83
CA THR A 98 13.96 27.89 -2.87
C THR A 98 13.55 27.92 -4.34
N LEU A 99 13.05 26.79 -4.84
CA LEU A 99 12.76 26.58 -6.26
C LEU A 99 11.25 26.58 -6.48
N SER A 100 10.79 27.27 -7.53
CA SER A 100 9.44 27.11 -8.07
C SER A 100 9.33 25.82 -8.88
N MET A 101 8.10 25.42 -9.23
CA MET A 101 7.90 24.27 -10.11
C MET A 101 8.42 24.52 -11.53
N ASP A 102 8.38 25.77 -12.02
CA ASP A 102 8.96 26.15 -13.32
C ASP A 102 10.49 26.06 -13.29
N ASP A 103 11.13 26.48 -12.20
CA ASP A 103 12.57 26.30 -12.00
C ASP A 103 12.93 24.81 -12.08
N ILE A 104 12.18 23.95 -11.36
CA ILE A 104 12.40 22.50 -11.36
C ILE A 104 12.19 21.89 -12.76
N GLU A 105 11.12 22.27 -13.46
CA GLU A 105 10.83 21.72 -14.79
C GLU A 105 11.86 22.14 -15.85
N SER A 106 12.51 23.29 -15.67
CA SER A 106 13.57 23.78 -16.58
C SER A 106 14.90 23.01 -16.46
N LEU A 107 15.09 22.23 -15.38
CA LEU A 107 16.32 21.49 -15.13
C LEU A 107 16.39 20.17 -15.94
N PRO A 108 17.61 19.60 -16.13
CA PRO A 108 17.77 18.30 -16.76
C PRO A 108 16.95 17.22 -16.06
N TYR A 109 16.15 16.46 -16.81
CA TYR A 109 15.27 15.43 -16.27
C TYR A 109 15.66 14.01 -16.71
N LYS A 110 15.18 13.03 -15.95
CA LYS A 110 15.10 11.62 -16.33
C LYS A 110 13.63 11.21 -16.46
N GLU A 111 13.36 10.27 -17.35
CA GLU A 111 12.04 9.68 -17.54
C GLU A 111 12.17 8.18 -17.76
N PHE A 112 11.61 7.35 -16.86
CA PHE A 112 11.77 5.89 -16.86
C PHE A 112 10.68 5.20 -16.02
N PRO A 113 10.43 3.89 -16.21
CA PRO A 113 9.40 3.17 -15.46
C PRO A 113 9.94 2.71 -14.10
N VAL A 114 9.09 2.76 -13.08
CA VAL A 114 9.39 2.29 -11.73
C VAL A 114 8.17 1.59 -11.16
N THR A 115 8.37 0.38 -10.65
CA THR A 115 7.36 -0.28 -9.80
C THR A 115 7.48 0.25 -8.38
N LEU A 116 6.41 0.89 -7.89
CA LEU A 116 6.26 1.21 -6.48
C LEU A 116 5.57 0.05 -5.75
N CYS A 117 6.05 -0.26 -4.55
CA CYS A 117 5.41 -1.23 -3.66
C CYS A 117 5.27 -0.66 -2.25
N CYS A 118 4.09 -0.84 -1.66
CA CYS A 118 3.89 -0.53 -0.25
C CYS A 118 4.64 -1.54 0.62
N ALA A 119 5.27 -1.10 1.71
CA ALA A 119 5.82 -2.01 2.72
C ALA A 119 4.74 -2.94 3.31
N GLY A 120 3.48 -2.52 3.28
CA GLY A 120 2.33 -3.31 3.73
C GLY A 120 1.74 -4.28 2.72
N ASN A 121 2.31 -4.43 1.51
CA ASN A 121 1.77 -5.37 0.53
C ASN A 121 1.63 -6.77 1.15
N ARG A 122 0.50 -7.44 0.90
CA ARG A 122 0.14 -8.75 1.46
C ARG A 122 0.00 -8.79 2.99
N ARG A 123 -0.27 -7.65 3.65
CA ARG A 123 -0.46 -7.60 5.12
C ARG A 123 -1.60 -8.47 5.62
N LYS A 124 -2.70 -8.59 4.87
CA LYS A 124 -3.88 -9.34 5.34
C LYS A 124 -3.54 -10.81 5.65
N GLU A 125 -2.63 -11.43 4.90
CA GLU A 125 -2.13 -12.78 5.19
C GLU A 125 -1.51 -12.89 6.60
N GLN A 126 -0.74 -11.89 7.05
CA GLN A 126 -0.22 -11.85 8.41
C GLN A 126 -1.32 -11.59 9.45
N ASN A 127 -2.28 -10.71 9.14
CA ASN A 127 -3.43 -10.45 10.03
C ASN A 127 -4.28 -11.70 10.27
N MET A 128 -4.33 -12.64 9.31
CA MET A 128 -5.02 -13.93 9.50
C MET A 128 -4.29 -14.88 10.45
N ILE A 129 -2.98 -14.71 10.65
CA ILE A 129 -2.21 -15.44 11.67
C ILE A 129 -2.40 -14.78 13.04
N LYS A 130 -2.12 -13.48 13.11
CA LYS A 130 -2.24 -12.65 14.30
C LYS A 130 -2.44 -11.20 13.88
N GLN A 131 -3.44 -10.54 14.44
CA GLN A 131 -3.76 -9.14 14.14
C GLN A 131 -2.53 -8.22 14.35
N THR A 132 -2.16 -7.49 13.30
CA THR A 132 -1.12 -6.45 13.30
C THR A 132 -1.75 -5.06 13.46
N LYS A 133 -0.93 -4.01 13.53
CA LYS A 133 -1.41 -2.61 13.63
C LYS A 133 -2.03 -2.09 12.31
N GLY A 134 -1.63 -2.64 11.17
CA GLY A 134 -1.99 -2.10 9.86
C GLY A 134 -3.27 -2.67 9.27
N PHE A 135 -3.92 -1.87 8.42
CA PHE A 135 -5.09 -2.29 7.62
C PHE A 135 -4.73 -3.34 6.55
N ASN A 136 -5.76 -4.00 6.03
CA ASN A 136 -5.71 -5.24 5.28
C ASN A 136 -5.40 -5.06 3.78
N TRP A 137 -4.15 -4.81 3.39
CA TRP A 137 -3.75 -4.96 1.99
C TRP A 137 -3.84 -6.43 1.53
N GLY A 138 -4.39 -6.63 0.34
CA GLY A 138 -4.22 -7.82 -0.47
C GLY A 138 -2.87 -7.83 -1.18
N ALA A 139 -2.81 -8.41 -2.37
CA ALA A 139 -1.58 -8.53 -3.16
C ALA A 139 -1.44 -7.43 -4.24
N ALA A 140 -2.26 -6.39 -4.22
CA ALA A 140 -2.26 -5.34 -5.24
C ALA A 140 -1.76 -3.98 -4.71
N ALA A 141 -1.05 -3.97 -3.57
CA ALA A 141 -0.36 -2.78 -3.05
C ALA A 141 0.96 -2.50 -3.81
N THR A 142 0.92 -2.66 -5.13
CA THR A 142 2.03 -2.50 -6.07
C THR A 142 1.49 -2.02 -7.41
N SER A 143 2.21 -1.14 -8.08
CA SER A 143 1.85 -0.60 -9.40
C SER A 143 3.11 -0.09 -10.09
N CYS A 144 3.13 -0.09 -11.42
CA CYS A 144 4.25 0.41 -12.21
C CYS A 144 3.82 1.63 -13.02
N ALA A 145 4.63 2.68 -13.03
CA ALA A 145 4.35 3.88 -13.83
C ALA A 145 5.64 4.44 -14.41
N ILE A 146 5.51 5.22 -15.48
CA ILE A 146 6.59 6.02 -16.05
C ILE A 146 6.67 7.33 -15.29
N TRP A 147 7.83 7.64 -14.72
CA TRP A 147 8.02 8.83 -13.89
C TRP A 147 8.96 9.80 -14.58
N LYS A 148 8.60 11.09 -14.59
CA LYS A 148 9.42 12.18 -15.13
C LYS A 148 9.82 13.14 -14.01
N GLY A 149 11.11 13.45 -13.91
CA GLY A 149 11.62 14.30 -12.84
C GLY A 149 13.10 14.64 -12.92
N VAL A 150 13.54 15.57 -12.06
CA VAL A 150 14.95 16.01 -11.98
C VAL A 150 15.74 15.05 -11.08
N PRO A 151 16.95 14.60 -11.45
CA PRO A 151 17.83 13.85 -10.55
C PRO A 151 18.07 14.61 -9.24
N LEU A 152 17.84 13.97 -8.10
CA LEU A 152 18.01 14.59 -6.78
C LEU A 152 19.46 15.06 -6.57
N GLY A 153 20.45 14.25 -6.98
CA GLY A 153 21.85 14.62 -6.93
C GLY A 153 22.18 15.91 -7.70
N HIS A 154 21.43 16.24 -8.76
CA HIS A 154 21.60 17.51 -9.48
C HIS A 154 21.15 18.70 -8.62
N ILE A 155 19.98 18.61 -7.99
CA ILE A 155 19.47 19.64 -7.06
C ILE A 155 20.42 19.84 -5.87
N LEU A 156 20.92 18.75 -5.30
CA LEU A 156 21.85 18.82 -4.17
C LEU A 156 23.20 19.46 -4.55
N LYS A 157 23.69 19.22 -5.78
CA LYS A 157 24.88 19.91 -6.32
C LYS A 157 24.63 21.40 -6.53
N LEU A 158 23.47 21.78 -7.04
CA LEU A 158 23.09 23.21 -7.17
C LEU A 158 23.01 23.91 -5.80
N ALA A 159 22.57 23.18 -4.76
CA ALA A 159 22.59 23.68 -3.39
C ALA A 159 24.00 23.73 -2.79
N GLY A 160 25.01 23.18 -3.48
CA GLY A 160 26.38 23.14 -3.00
C GLY A 160 26.57 22.21 -1.81
N VAL A 161 25.97 21.01 -1.86
CA VAL A 161 26.24 19.94 -0.89
C VAL A 161 27.71 19.52 -0.98
N ASP A 162 28.32 19.29 0.18
CA ASP A 162 29.67 18.76 0.27
C ASP A 162 29.64 17.21 0.28
N GLU A 163 30.14 16.62 -0.80
CA GLU A 163 30.26 15.17 -0.98
C GLU A 163 31.51 14.58 -0.30
N LYS A 164 32.49 15.41 0.06
CA LYS A 164 33.81 14.99 0.57
C LYS A 164 33.83 15.03 2.10
N THR A 165 32.99 14.22 2.71
CA THR A 165 32.84 14.19 4.17
C THR A 165 32.88 12.76 4.70
N ASP A 166 33.71 12.52 5.72
CA ASP A 166 33.81 11.21 6.38
C ASP A 166 32.66 10.96 7.38
N LYS A 167 31.83 11.98 7.63
CA LYS A 167 30.68 11.88 8.54
C LYS A 167 29.44 11.43 7.75
N PRO A 168 28.63 10.51 8.29
CA PRO A 168 27.38 10.14 7.65
C PRO A 168 26.48 11.37 7.51
N ARG A 169 25.93 11.56 6.31
CA ARG A 169 24.91 12.58 6.04
C ARG A 169 23.66 11.93 5.48
N TYR A 170 22.55 12.59 5.68
CA TYR A 170 21.22 12.16 5.29
C TYR A 170 20.51 13.26 4.54
N VAL A 171 19.66 12.85 3.60
CA VAL A 171 18.73 13.73 2.90
C VAL A 171 17.35 13.49 3.49
N CYS A 172 16.89 14.44 4.29
CA CYS A 172 15.59 14.41 4.94
C CYS A 172 14.55 15.07 4.03
N PHE A 173 13.48 14.34 3.71
CA PHE A 173 12.35 14.80 2.92
C PHE A 173 11.16 15.11 3.84
N SER A 174 10.46 16.21 3.57
CA SER A 174 9.22 16.55 4.27
C SER A 174 8.13 16.98 3.29
N GLY A 175 6.93 16.43 3.47
CA GLY A 175 5.75 16.76 2.68
C GLY A 175 5.12 18.10 3.06
N CYS A 176 3.94 18.36 2.51
CA CYS A 176 3.06 19.48 2.88
C CYS A 176 1.76 19.01 3.54
N ASP A 177 1.65 17.71 3.83
CA ASP A 177 0.51 17.12 4.49
C ASP A 177 0.46 17.45 5.98
N LYS A 178 -0.76 17.63 6.48
CA LYS A 178 -1.03 17.93 7.89
C LYS A 178 -1.59 16.68 8.54
N LEU A 179 -0.74 15.96 9.26
CA LEU A 179 -1.11 14.73 9.95
C LEU A 179 -1.12 14.93 11.47
N PRO A 180 -1.78 14.04 12.23
CA PRO A 180 -1.85 14.18 13.69
C PRO A 180 -0.48 14.21 14.39
N ASN A 181 0.52 13.49 13.87
CA ASN A 181 1.87 13.41 14.45
C ASN A 181 2.90 14.26 13.70
N GLY A 182 2.45 15.39 13.15
CA GLY A 182 3.29 16.29 12.36
C GLY A 182 3.28 15.99 10.86
N ILE A 183 4.15 16.64 10.11
CA ILE A 183 4.27 16.47 8.66
C ILE A 183 4.86 15.09 8.34
N TYR A 184 4.43 14.46 7.25
CA TYR A 184 5.08 13.22 6.82
C TYR A 184 6.51 13.50 6.37
N GLY A 185 7.46 12.82 7.00
CA GLY A 185 8.87 12.94 6.66
C GLY A 185 9.65 11.65 6.91
N THR A 186 10.76 11.52 6.20
CA THR A 186 11.72 10.42 6.30
C THR A 186 13.03 10.86 5.66
N SER A 187 14.09 10.06 5.81
CA SER A 187 15.37 10.31 5.14
C SER A 187 15.88 9.09 4.39
N ILE A 188 16.88 9.35 3.53
CA ILE A 188 17.81 8.34 2.99
C ILE A 188 19.26 8.82 3.21
N PRO A 189 20.26 7.92 3.17
CA PRO A 189 21.66 8.33 3.17
C PRO A 189 22.00 9.27 2.00
N LEU A 190 22.83 10.28 2.23
CA LEU A 190 23.28 11.21 1.18
C LEU A 190 23.97 10.48 0.04
N GLU A 191 24.81 9.47 0.36
CA GLU A 191 25.48 8.63 -0.64
C GLU A 191 24.47 8.03 -1.63
N TRP A 192 23.29 7.62 -1.16
CA TRP A 192 22.29 7.03 -2.04
C TRP A 192 21.65 8.07 -2.97
N ALA A 193 21.39 9.27 -2.46
CA ALA A 193 20.85 10.38 -3.23
C ALA A 193 21.83 10.90 -4.29
N MET A 194 23.14 10.84 -4.00
CA MET A 194 24.22 11.29 -4.88
C MET A 194 24.66 10.23 -5.89
N ASN A 195 24.42 8.94 -5.59
CA ASN A 195 24.80 7.86 -6.48
C ASN A 195 23.85 7.77 -7.68
N ASP A 196 24.38 8.10 -8.86
CA ASP A 196 23.67 8.01 -10.13
C ASP A 196 23.13 6.62 -10.43
N ALA A 197 23.65 5.56 -9.78
CA ALA A 197 23.17 4.18 -9.83
C ALA A 197 21.81 3.96 -9.14
N ASN A 198 21.30 4.90 -8.34
CA ASN A 198 20.02 4.72 -7.65
C ASN A 198 18.85 5.42 -8.34
N ASP A 199 19.11 6.25 -9.35
CA ASP A 199 18.10 7.02 -10.10
C ASP A 199 17.09 7.75 -9.21
N VAL A 200 17.56 8.31 -8.09
CA VAL A 200 16.69 9.11 -7.22
C VAL A 200 16.31 10.40 -7.95
N ILE A 201 15.00 10.64 -8.12
CA ILE A 201 14.49 11.84 -8.79
C ILE A 201 13.45 12.56 -7.93
N LEU A 202 13.31 13.86 -8.18
CA LEU A 202 12.15 14.65 -7.79
C LEU A 202 11.18 14.65 -8.96
N ALA A 203 10.15 13.80 -8.87
CA ALA A 203 9.19 13.57 -9.93
C ALA A 203 8.08 14.63 -9.91
N TYR A 204 7.76 15.17 -11.09
CA TYR A 204 6.65 16.10 -11.33
C TYR A 204 5.70 15.60 -12.44
N GLY A 205 6.04 14.49 -13.10
CA GLY A 205 5.18 13.82 -14.08
C GLY A 205 5.07 12.31 -13.84
N MET A 206 3.91 11.75 -14.20
CA MET A 206 3.56 10.34 -14.08
C MET A 206 2.70 9.91 -15.28
N ASN A 207 3.16 8.90 -16.01
CA ASN A 207 2.54 8.38 -17.24
C ASN A 207 2.21 9.49 -18.26
N GLY A 208 3.18 10.37 -18.52
CA GLY A 208 3.06 11.45 -19.52
C GLY A 208 2.20 12.65 -19.07
N GLU A 209 1.60 12.60 -17.88
CA GLU A 209 0.80 13.69 -17.32
C GLU A 209 1.48 14.32 -16.11
N ARG A 210 0.99 15.48 -15.66
CA ARG A 210 1.32 15.99 -14.32
C ARG A 210 0.90 14.96 -13.27
N LEU A 211 1.59 14.94 -12.13
CA LEU A 211 1.21 14.05 -11.02
C LEU A 211 -0.28 14.22 -10.67
N PRO A 212 -1.04 13.13 -10.49
CA PRO A 212 -2.35 13.21 -9.85
C PRO A 212 -2.23 13.65 -8.38
N PRO A 213 -3.24 14.32 -7.79
CA PRO A 213 -3.22 14.74 -6.39
C PRO A 213 -2.88 13.62 -5.39
N ASP A 214 -3.51 12.45 -5.52
CA ASP A 214 -3.25 11.28 -4.66
C ASP A 214 -1.81 10.74 -4.76
N HIS A 215 -1.09 11.09 -5.83
CA HIS A 215 0.27 10.63 -6.11
C HIS A 215 1.33 11.72 -5.93
N GLY A 216 0.96 12.85 -5.31
CA GLY A 216 1.92 13.83 -4.81
C GLY A 216 2.04 15.11 -5.61
N TYR A 217 1.01 15.51 -6.37
CA TYR A 217 1.01 16.79 -7.07
C TYR A 217 1.39 17.98 -6.17
N PRO A 218 2.28 18.90 -6.60
CA PRO A 218 2.94 18.92 -7.91
C PRO A 218 4.32 18.21 -7.94
N LEU A 219 4.85 17.80 -6.78
CA LEU A 219 6.20 17.23 -6.67
C LEU A 219 6.27 16.11 -5.62
N ARG A 220 6.99 15.04 -5.95
CA ARG A 220 7.32 13.97 -4.99
C ARG A 220 8.78 13.53 -5.10
N ALA A 221 9.31 12.95 -4.03
CA ALA A 221 10.50 12.12 -4.12
C ALA A 221 10.15 10.75 -4.72
N LEU A 222 11.05 10.21 -5.55
CA LEU A 222 10.98 8.87 -6.10
C LEU A 222 12.35 8.19 -5.93
N ILE A 223 12.36 7.01 -5.29
CA ILE A 223 13.59 6.30 -4.90
C ILE A 223 13.47 4.84 -5.38
N PRO A 224 13.80 4.54 -6.64
CA PRO A 224 13.62 3.22 -7.24
C PRO A 224 14.17 2.07 -6.39
N GLY A 225 13.45 0.94 -6.39
CA GLY A 225 13.82 -0.25 -5.61
C GLY A 225 13.67 -0.15 -4.09
N CYS A 226 13.22 1.00 -3.56
CA CYS A 226 12.86 1.18 -2.15
C CYS A 226 11.34 1.08 -1.92
N ILE A 227 10.93 0.88 -0.67
CA ILE A 227 9.51 0.91 -0.31
C ILE A 227 8.89 2.30 -0.57
N GLY A 228 7.61 2.32 -0.94
CA GLY A 228 6.88 3.56 -1.19
C GLY A 228 6.87 4.54 0.00
N GLY A 229 7.04 4.04 1.24
CA GLY A 229 7.13 4.89 2.44
C GLY A 229 8.32 5.86 2.45
N ARG A 230 9.38 5.61 1.68
CA ARG A 230 10.52 6.56 1.57
C ARG A 230 10.27 7.66 0.53
N MET A 231 9.30 7.47 -0.35
CA MET A 231 9.03 8.31 -1.51
C MET A 231 8.00 9.39 -1.16
N VAL A 232 8.41 10.38 -0.36
CA VAL A 232 7.54 11.44 0.17
C VAL A 232 6.77 12.16 -0.96
N LYS A 233 5.45 12.22 -0.82
CA LYS A 233 4.53 12.95 -1.71
C LYS A 233 4.34 14.38 -1.23
N TRP A 234 3.89 15.25 -2.13
CA TRP A 234 3.63 16.67 -1.83
C TRP A 234 4.87 17.34 -1.21
N LEU A 235 6.03 17.07 -1.80
CA LEU A 235 7.34 17.39 -1.23
C LEU A 235 7.54 18.90 -1.13
N GLY A 236 7.66 19.44 0.08
CA GLY A 236 7.88 20.88 0.31
C GLY A 236 9.30 21.23 0.75
N SER A 237 10.02 20.31 1.38
CA SER A 237 11.37 20.60 1.90
C SER A 237 12.31 19.39 1.78
N ILE A 238 13.57 19.71 1.50
CA ILE A 238 14.73 18.82 1.59
C ILE A 238 15.76 19.44 2.53
N THR A 239 16.18 18.69 3.53
CA THR A 239 17.21 19.12 4.48
C THR A 239 18.36 18.14 4.47
N VAL A 240 19.57 18.61 4.15
CA VAL A 240 20.80 17.81 4.33
C VAL A 240 21.21 17.89 5.79
N SER A 241 21.34 16.74 6.45
CA SER A 241 21.54 16.63 7.91
C SER A 241 22.66 15.63 8.23
N ASP A 242 23.28 15.75 9.40
CA ASP A 242 24.19 14.74 9.97
C ASP A 242 23.45 13.61 10.72
N LYS A 243 22.12 13.72 10.78
CA LYS A 243 21.20 12.74 11.38
C LYS A 243 20.06 12.39 10.43
N GLU A 244 19.50 11.21 10.60
CA GLU A 244 18.25 10.81 9.97
C GLU A 244 17.10 11.77 10.33
N SER A 245 16.00 11.67 9.59
CA SER A 245 14.79 12.45 9.85
C SER A 245 14.27 12.17 11.26
N ASP A 246 13.93 13.24 11.97
CA ASP A 246 13.31 13.22 13.30
C ASP A 246 11.78 13.06 13.25
N SER A 247 11.20 12.94 12.05
CA SER A 247 9.78 12.70 11.83
C SER A 247 9.27 11.49 12.61
N TYR A 248 8.10 11.63 13.24
CA TYR A 248 7.40 10.52 13.89
C TYR A 248 7.28 9.31 12.96
N TYR A 249 6.94 9.56 11.69
CA TYR A 249 6.73 8.51 10.69
C TYR A 249 8.02 7.82 10.24
N HIS A 250 9.20 8.39 10.52
CA HIS A 250 10.48 7.74 10.27
C HIS A 250 10.81 6.67 11.33
N TYR A 251 10.37 6.88 12.57
CA TYR A 251 10.60 5.95 13.69
C TYR A 251 9.45 4.95 13.89
N PHE A 252 8.21 5.43 13.94
CA PHE A 252 7.04 4.66 14.35
C PHE A 252 6.25 4.03 13.19
N ASP A 253 6.81 4.05 11.98
CA ASP A 253 6.25 3.41 10.78
C ASP A 253 7.38 2.79 9.93
N ASN A 254 7.03 1.94 8.96
CA ASN A 254 7.95 1.37 7.98
C ASN A 254 9.19 0.66 8.58
N ARG A 255 8.96 -0.19 9.60
CA ARG A 255 9.98 -1.05 10.23
C ARG A 255 9.53 -2.51 10.31
N VAL A 256 10.48 -3.44 10.16
CA VAL A 256 10.27 -4.86 10.46
C VAL A 256 10.96 -5.18 11.78
N LEU A 257 10.17 -5.25 12.85
CA LEU A 257 10.66 -5.71 14.15
C LEU A 257 10.63 -7.24 14.23
N PRO A 258 11.48 -7.86 15.06
CA PRO A 258 11.43 -9.29 15.33
C PRO A 258 10.02 -9.77 15.77
N PRO A 259 9.61 -11.01 15.43
CA PRO A 259 8.25 -11.51 15.66
C PRO A 259 7.75 -11.50 17.11
N GLU A 260 8.67 -11.48 18.08
CA GLU A 260 8.40 -11.44 19.50
C GLU A 260 8.03 -10.04 20.04
N TYR A 261 8.15 -9.00 19.21
CA TYR A 261 7.70 -7.66 19.57
C TYR A 261 6.21 -7.48 19.31
N ASP A 262 5.50 -7.03 20.33
CA ASP A 262 4.23 -6.30 20.18
C ASP A 262 4.45 -4.80 20.42
N MET A 263 3.38 -4.00 20.36
CA MET A 263 3.45 -2.55 20.53
C MET A 263 3.99 -2.15 21.91
N ASP A 264 3.54 -2.82 22.97
CA ASP A 264 3.89 -2.48 24.34
C ASP A 264 5.37 -2.72 24.57
N ARG A 265 5.87 -3.89 24.14
CA ARG A 265 7.29 -4.22 24.20
C ARG A 265 8.13 -3.29 23.33
N ALA A 266 7.72 -3.03 22.09
CA ALA A 266 8.46 -2.16 21.17
C ALA A 266 8.59 -0.73 21.71
N ASN A 267 7.54 -0.20 22.36
CA ASN A 267 7.56 1.10 23.02
C ASN A 267 8.45 1.09 24.27
N LYS A 268 8.28 0.10 25.15
CA LYS A 268 9.04 -0.03 26.40
C LYS A 268 10.55 -0.16 26.16
N GLU A 269 10.94 -0.96 25.19
CA GLU A 269 12.33 -1.22 24.83
C GLU A 269 12.89 -0.21 23.81
N LYS A 270 12.09 0.77 23.37
CA LYS A 270 12.46 1.76 22.36
C LYS A 270 12.97 1.13 21.05
N ALA A 271 12.43 -0.03 20.67
CA ALA A 271 12.87 -0.78 19.50
C ALA A 271 12.66 -0.01 18.18
N TRP A 272 11.71 0.92 18.14
CA TRP A 272 11.47 1.85 17.03
C TRP A 272 12.66 2.74 16.67
N TYR A 273 13.63 2.89 17.58
CA TYR A 273 14.82 3.72 17.35
C TYR A 273 16.03 2.91 16.90
N ASN A 274 15.92 1.57 16.80
CA ASN A 274 17.00 0.75 16.28
C ASN A 274 17.05 0.84 14.74
N PRO A 275 18.12 1.39 14.14
CA PRO A 275 18.23 1.56 12.68
C PRO A 275 18.20 0.25 11.89
N ASP A 276 18.56 -0.89 12.50
CA ASP A 276 18.58 -2.20 11.81
C ASP A 276 17.18 -2.67 11.39
N TYR A 277 16.13 -2.11 11.99
CA TYR A 277 14.74 -2.46 11.66
C TYR A 277 14.14 -1.55 10.58
N ILE A 278 14.87 -0.53 10.11
CA ILE A 278 14.42 0.40 9.06
C ILE A 278 14.26 -0.34 7.74
N ILE A 279 13.08 -0.23 7.13
CA ILE A 279 12.88 -0.72 5.77
C ILE A 279 13.31 0.36 4.78
N ASN A 280 14.29 0.05 3.94
CA ASN A 280 14.67 0.91 2.82
C ASN A 280 14.37 0.21 1.49
N LYS A 281 15.23 -0.73 1.09
CA LYS A 281 15.07 -1.54 -0.13
C LYS A 281 13.93 -2.55 0.05
N LEU A 282 13.19 -2.80 -1.04
CA LEU A 282 12.19 -3.88 -1.07
C LEU A 282 12.86 -5.25 -0.94
N ASN A 283 12.12 -6.22 -0.40
CA ASN A 283 12.49 -7.64 -0.53
C ASN A 283 11.92 -8.21 -1.83
N ILE A 284 12.40 -9.39 -2.20
CA ILE A 284 11.83 -10.16 -3.30
C ILE A 284 10.42 -10.64 -2.96
N ASN A 285 9.48 -10.54 -3.91
CA ASN A 285 8.10 -10.96 -3.75
C ASN A 285 7.52 -11.49 -5.07
N SER A 286 6.49 -12.32 -4.97
CA SER A 286 5.69 -12.80 -6.09
C SER A 286 4.28 -13.15 -5.63
N ALA A 287 3.32 -13.05 -6.55
CA ALA A 287 1.94 -13.48 -6.32
C ALA A 287 1.35 -14.12 -7.57
N ILE A 288 0.39 -15.02 -7.36
CA ILE A 288 -0.41 -15.65 -8.42
C ILE A 288 -1.61 -14.77 -8.70
N THR A 289 -1.90 -14.54 -9.99
CA THR A 289 -3.06 -13.76 -10.44
C THR A 289 -4.04 -14.57 -11.28
N SER A 290 -3.55 -15.64 -11.90
CA SER A 290 -4.37 -16.60 -12.64
C SER A 290 -3.90 -18.01 -12.26
N PRO A 291 -4.79 -18.89 -11.76
CA PRO A 291 -6.22 -18.69 -11.59
C PRO A 291 -6.60 -17.57 -10.63
N ALA A 292 -7.70 -16.88 -10.90
CA ALA A 292 -8.28 -15.86 -10.05
C ALA A 292 -9.04 -16.48 -8.87
N HIS A 293 -9.34 -15.67 -7.84
CA HIS A 293 -10.12 -16.13 -6.70
C HIS A 293 -11.54 -16.52 -7.13
N ASN A 294 -11.97 -17.72 -6.71
CA ASN A 294 -13.22 -18.38 -7.11
C ASN A 294 -13.31 -18.69 -8.61
N GLU A 295 -12.21 -18.63 -9.36
CA GLU A 295 -12.19 -19.15 -10.73
C GLU A 295 -12.46 -20.65 -10.70
N ARG A 296 -13.24 -21.13 -11.68
CA ARG A 296 -13.67 -22.52 -11.77
C ARG A 296 -13.27 -23.13 -13.11
N ILE A 297 -12.71 -24.33 -13.05
CA ILE A 297 -12.40 -25.14 -14.24
C ILE A 297 -13.20 -26.44 -14.16
N SER A 298 -14.03 -26.71 -15.18
CA SER A 298 -14.87 -27.91 -15.21
C SER A 298 -14.04 -29.18 -15.45
N LEU A 299 -14.27 -30.21 -14.63
CA LEU A 299 -13.64 -31.53 -14.76
C LEU A 299 -14.19 -32.34 -15.95
N SER A 300 -15.34 -31.96 -16.53
CA SER A 300 -15.83 -32.58 -17.77
C SER A 300 -14.88 -32.33 -18.95
N SER A 301 -13.95 -31.38 -18.80
CA SER A 301 -12.86 -31.10 -19.74
C SER A 301 -11.70 -32.11 -19.69
N PHE A 302 -11.70 -33.12 -18.80
CA PHE A 302 -10.58 -34.07 -18.65
C PHE A 302 -10.44 -35.12 -19.76
N VAL A 303 -11.35 -35.14 -20.74
CA VAL A 303 -11.15 -35.90 -21.99
C VAL A 303 -10.29 -35.12 -23.00
N SER A 304 -9.74 -33.95 -22.61
CA SER A 304 -9.03 -33.05 -23.52
C SER A 304 -7.59 -32.76 -23.09
N THR A 305 -6.71 -32.58 -24.08
CA THR A 305 -5.34 -32.08 -23.96
C THR A 305 -5.28 -30.57 -23.65
N LYS A 306 -6.32 -30.02 -23.02
CA LYS A 306 -6.40 -28.59 -22.72
C LYS A 306 -5.38 -28.22 -21.64
N GLU A 307 -4.72 -27.10 -21.87
CA GLU A 307 -3.80 -26.49 -20.92
C GLU A 307 -4.46 -25.30 -20.22
N TYR A 308 -4.00 -25.03 -19.01
CA TYR A 308 -4.29 -23.82 -18.28
C TYR A 308 -2.99 -23.02 -18.09
N THR A 309 -3.02 -21.73 -18.42
CA THR A 309 -1.86 -20.86 -18.20
C THR A 309 -1.94 -20.21 -16.83
N VAL A 310 -1.14 -20.71 -15.89
CA VAL A 310 -0.93 -20.07 -14.58
C VAL A 310 -0.07 -18.82 -14.79
N LYS A 311 -0.46 -17.70 -14.19
CA LYS A 311 0.20 -16.40 -14.36
C LYS A 311 0.36 -15.65 -13.04
N GLY A 312 1.30 -14.72 -13.02
CA GLY A 312 1.46 -13.77 -11.93
C GLY A 312 2.50 -12.71 -12.21
N TYR A 313 2.82 -11.96 -11.16
CA TYR A 313 3.90 -10.98 -11.17
C TYR A 313 4.96 -11.35 -10.12
N ALA A 314 6.15 -10.77 -10.27
CA ALA A 314 7.22 -10.79 -9.28
C ALA A 314 7.97 -9.46 -9.30
N TYR A 315 8.55 -9.06 -8.17
CA TYR A 315 9.44 -7.91 -8.06
C TYR A 315 10.53 -8.15 -7.01
N THR A 316 11.58 -7.34 -7.04
CA THR A 316 12.60 -7.27 -5.98
C THR A 316 13.07 -5.83 -5.80
N GLY A 317 13.81 -5.55 -4.74
CA GLY A 317 14.31 -4.21 -4.42
C GLY A 317 15.74 -3.96 -4.86
N GLY A 318 16.21 -2.74 -4.58
CA GLY A 318 17.61 -2.37 -4.72
C GLY A 318 18.21 -2.48 -6.12
N GLY A 319 17.37 -2.54 -7.16
CA GLY A 319 17.82 -2.62 -8.55
C GLY A 319 18.24 -4.01 -8.99
N GLN A 320 17.91 -5.06 -8.22
CA GLN A 320 18.32 -6.43 -8.51
C GLN A 320 17.50 -7.03 -9.65
N LYS A 321 18.17 -7.83 -10.50
CA LYS A 321 17.49 -8.58 -11.57
C LYS A 321 16.75 -9.78 -10.98
N LEU A 322 15.49 -9.98 -11.34
CA LEU A 322 14.83 -11.27 -11.18
C LEU A 322 15.44 -12.30 -12.13
N THR A 323 15.87 -13.44 -11.59
CA THR A 323 16.55 -14.49 -12.36
C THR A 323 15.62 -15.63 -12.73
N ARG A 324 14.68 -16.01 -11.85
CA ARG A 324 13.67 -17.03 -12.15
C ARG A 324 12.45 -16.93 -11.23
N VAL A 325 11.34 -17.45 -11.73
CA VAL A 325 10.13 -17.74 -10.94
C VAL A 325 9.78 -19.20 -11.15
N GLU A 326 9.43 -19.87 -10.07
CA GLU A 326 9.10 -21.29 -10.05
C GLU A 326 7.73 -21.49 -9.40
N ILE A 327 6.96 -22.45 -9.91
CA ILE A 327 5.73 -22.90 -9.25
C ILE A 327 5.86 -24.35 -8.80
N SER A 328 5.12 -24.70 -7.77
CA SER A 328 4.93 -26.07 -7.30
C SER A 328 3.45 -26.42 -7.35
N LEU A 329 3.14 -27.63 -7.78
CA LEU A 329 1.79 -28.22 -7.74
C LEU A 329 1.66 -29.36 -6.71
N ASP A 330 2.73 -29.67 -5.96
CA ASP A 330 2.83 -30.84 -5.07
C ASP A 330 3.31 -30.50 -3.65
N ASN A 331 2.89 -29.34 -3.14
CA ASN A 331 3.24 -28.82 -1.81
C ASN A 331 4.75 -28.55 -1.62
N GLY A 332 5.45 -28.16 -2.68
CA GLY A 332 6.83 -27.70 -2.67
C GLY A 332 7.87 -28.81 -2.82
N LYS A 333 7.45 -30.03 -3.15
CA LYS A 333 8.35 -31.18 -3.34
C LYS A 333 9.10 -31.06 -4.66
N THR A 334 8.43 -30.64 -5.73
CA THR A 334 9.02 -30.35 -7.03
C THR A 334 8.66 -28.94 -7.49
N TRP A 335 9.53 -28.36 -8.31
CA TRP A 335 9.41 -26.97 -8.77
C TRP A 335 9.56 -26.91 -10.29
N HIS A 336 8.60 -26.29 -10.95
CA HIS A 336 8.58 -26.08 -12.39
C HIS A 336 9.01 -24.66 -12.70
N LEU A 337 10.01 -24.52 -13.56
CA LEU A 337 10.48 -23.22 -14.04
C LEU A 337 9.42 -22.59 -14.94
N THR A 338 9.11 -21.33 -14.69
CA THR A 338 8.15 -20.56 -15.49
C THR A 338 8.85 -19.77 -16.61
N LYS A 339 8.09 -19.36 -17.62
CA LYS A 339 8.53 -18.32 -18.55
C LYS A 339 8.47 -16.97 -17.85
N LEU A 340 9.63 -16.34 -17.64
CA LEU A 340 9.76 -14.99 -17.10
C LEU A 340 9.77 -13.96 -18.24
N THR A 341 8.84 -13.01 -18.20
CA THR A 341 8.75 -11.86 -19.10
C THR A 341 9.16 -10.62 -18.33
N GLN A 342 10.15 -9.87 -18.83
CA GLN A 342 10.72 -8.70 -18.17
C GLN A 342 10.53 -7.49 -19.09
N PRO A 343 9.35 -6.84 -19.09
CA PRO A 343 9.05 -5.77 -20.05
C PRO A 343 10.08 -4.65 -20.05
N GLU A 344 10.64 -4.32 -18.88
CA GLU A 344 11.73 -3.36 -18.75
C GLU A 344 12.93 -3.68 -19.66
N LEU A 345 13.25 -4.96 -19.91
CA LEU A 345 14.33 -5.35 -20.81
C LEU A 345 13.97 -5.31 -22.31
N GLU A 346 12.68 -5.33 -22.63
CA GLU A 346 12.16 -5.21 -23.99
C GLU A 346 12.13 -3.74 -24.44
N HIS A 347 12.29 -2.81 -23.50
CA HIS A 347 12.28 -1.35 -23.71
C HIS A 347 13.57 -0.67 -23.23
N PRO A 348 14.75 -1.07 -23.74
CA PRO A 348 16.05 -0.53 -23.31
C PRO A 348 16.17 0.98 -23.55
N GLU A 349 15.46 1.51 -24.56
CA GLU A 349 15.36 2.93 -24.84
C GLU A 349 14.79 3.70 -23.65
N VAL A 350 13.73 3.19 -23.02
CA VAL A 350 13.03 3.87 -21.91
C VAL A 350 13.90 3.95 -20.65
N LEU A 351 14.89 3.08 -20.55
CA LEU A 351 15.85 3.11 -19.45
C LEU A 351 17.11 3.93 -19.77
N LYS A 352 17.19 4.62 -20.92
CA LYS A 352 18.35 5.36 -21.47
C LYS A 352 19.62 5.07 -20.69
N ARG A 353 20.16 3.86 -20.86
CA ARG A 353 21.25 3.36 -20.02
C ARG A 353 22.61 3.95 -20.43
N GLY A 354 22.65 5.23 -20.81
CA GLY A 354 23.86 5.94 -21.23
C GLY A 354 24.68 5.20 -22.30
N VAL A 355 25.92 5.63 -22.48
CA VAL A 355 26.91 4.93 -23.31
C VAL A 355 27.48 3.70 -22.57
N ASN A 356 27.48 3.74 -21.24
CA ASN A 356 27.91 2.66 -20.34
C ASN A 356 26.79 2.33 -19.32
N PRO A 357 25.89 1.40 -19.65
CA PRO A 357 24.80 0.97 -18.77
C PRO A 357 25.29 0.43 -17.43
N ILE A 358 24.89 1.06 -16.32
CA ILE A 358 24.94 0.41 -15.01
C ILE A 358 23.71 -0.52 -14.92
N PRO A 359 23.87 -1.86 -14.78
CA PRO A 359 22.76 -2.80 -14.78
C PRO A 359 21.84 -2.58 -13.57
N ARG A 360 20.60 -2.16 -13.83
CA ARG A 360 19.60 -1.81 -12.82
C ARG A 360 18.21 -2.20 -13.31
N TYR A 361 17.38 -2.70 -12.40
CA TYR A 361 16.06 -3.26 -12.68
C TYR A 361 15.06 -2.70 -11.68
N TRP A 362 14.22 -1.77 -12.14
CA TRP A 362 13.30 -1.01 -11.29
C TRP A 362 11.85 -1.48 -11.37
N CYS A 363 11.57 -2.39 -12.30
CA CYS A 363 10.21 -2.81 -12.60
C CYS A 363 9.93 -4.24 -12.14
N TRP A 364 8.66 -4.52 -11.89
CA TRP A 364 8.14 -5.86 -11.80
C TRP A 364 8.36 -6.64 -13.11
N SER A 365 8.30 -7.96 -13.00
CA SER A 365 8.29 -8.89 -14.11
C SER A 365 7.04 -9.75 -14.04
N PHE A 366 6.60 -10.25 -15.18
CA PHE A 366 5.47 -11.16 -15.29
C PHE A 366 5.97 -12.57 -15.52
N TRP A 367 5.26 -13.57 -15.02
CA TRP A 367 5.63 -14.95 -15.23
C TRP A 367 4.41 -15.77 -15.64
N SER A 368 4.65 -16.81 -16.42
CA SER A 368 3.61 -17.72 -16.86
C SER A 368 4.11 -19.13 -17.09
N ILE A 369 3.25 -20.11 -16.90
CA ILE A 369 3.48 -21.49 -17.31
C ILE A 369 2.16 -22.13 -17.71
N SER A 370 2.13 -22.72 -18.90
CA SER A 370 1.02 -23.57 -19.32
C SER A 370 1.22 -24.97 -18.75
N VAL A 371 0.21 -25.46 -18.04
CA VAL A 371 0.19 -26.83 -17.52
C VAL A 371 -1.07 -27.52 -18.02
N PRO A 372 -1.01 -28.83 -18.33
CA PRO A 372 -2.22 -29.58 -18.62
C PRO A 372 -3.21 -29.49 -17.45
N ILE A 373 -4.51 -29.33 -17.73
CA ILE A 373 -5.51 -29.18 -16.64
C ILE A 373 -5.49 -30.38 -15.68
N TYR A 374 -5.17 -31.59 -16.18
CA TYR A 374 -5.02 -32.79 -15.35
C TYR A 374 -3.91 -32.67 -14.30
N SER A 375 -2.94 -31.77 -14.46
CA SER A 375 -1.90 -31.51 -13.46
C SER A 375 -2.46 -30.94 -12.16
N PHE A 376 -3.68 -30.40 -12.17
CA PHE A 376 -4.35 -29.97 -10.95
C PHE A 376 -5.10 -31.10 -10.24
N ILE A 377 -5.22 -32.29 -10.84
CA ILE A 377 -5.80 -33.45 -10.15
C ILE A 377 -4.89 -33.80 -8.97
N ARG A 378 -5.46 -33.82 -7.76
CA ARG A 378 -4.74 -34.00 -6.48
C ARG A 378 -3.73 -32.89 -6.16
N CYS A 379 -3.70 -31.80 -6.92
CA CYS A 379 -3.02 -30.59 -6.50
C CYS A 379 -3.84 -29.98 -5.36
N GLU A 380 -3.27 -29.85 -4.18
CA GLU A 380 -3.93 -29.21 -3.03
C GLU A 380 -3.76 -27.69 -3.07
N GLU A 381 -2.62 -27.24 -3.58
CA GLU A 381 -2.30 -25.82 -3.75
C GLU A 381 -1.27 -25.60 -4.86
N ILE A 382 -1.39 -24.44 -5.50
CA ILE A 382 -0.35 -23.87 -6.36
C ILE A 382 0.48 -22.93 -5.48
N SER A 383 1.77 -23.21 -5.36
CA SER A 383 2.74 -22.33 -4.67
C SER A 383 3.65 -21.65 -5.67
N VAL A 384 4.01 -20.38 -5.44
CA VAL A 384 5.00 -19.65 -6.25
C VAL A 384 6.13 -19.09 -5.39
N ARG A 385 7.36 -19.09 -5.94
CA ARG A 385 8.51 -18.37 -5.40
C ARG A 385 9.36 -17.75 -6.51
N ALA A 386 9.97 -16.61 -6.21
CA ALA A 386 10.91 -15.93 -7.07
C ALA A 386 12.35 -16.00 -6.55
N TRP A 387 13.31 -15.75 -7.43
CA TRP A 387 14.74 -15.64 -7.15
C TRP A 387 15.33 -14.41 -7.85
N ASP A 388 16.27 -13.73 -7.21
CA ASP A 388 17.00 -12.61 -7.80
C ASP A 388 18.48 -12.93 -8.08
N ALA A 389 19.20 -11.94 -8.61
CA ALA A 389 20.61 -12.02 -8.98
C ALA A 389 21.56 -12.17 -7.78
N THR A 390 21.07 -11.94 -6.55
CA THR A 390 21.81 -12.17 -5.31
C THR A 390 21.51 -13.54 -4.70
N HIS A 391 20.74 -14.38 -5.41
CA HIS A 391 20.27 -15.68 -4.95
C HIS A 391 19.33 -15.62 -3.73
N ASN A 392 18.77 -14.45 -3.42
CA ASN A 392 17.71 -14.33 -2.43
C ASN A 392 16.41 -14.94 -2.97
N THR A 393 15.67 -15.61 -2.09
CA THR A 393 14.36 -16.20 -2.38
C THR A 393 13.37 -15.93 -1.25
N GLN A 394 12.15 -16.42 -1.42
CA GLN A 394 11.04 -16.23 -0.52
C GLN A 394 10.97 -17.34 0.54
N PRO A 395 10.64 -17.04 1.80
CA PRO A 395 10.43 -18.07 2.82
C PRO A 395 9.16 -18.87 2.54
N ASN A 396 9.10 -20.12 3.02
CA ASN A 396 7.94 -20.96 2.80
C ASN A 396 6.67 -20.45 3.51
N THR A 397 6.83 -19.87 4.70
CA THR A 397 5.74 -19.38 5.57
C THR A 397 5.97 -17.92 5.94
N PRO A 398 4.90 -17.15 6.28
CA PRO A 398 5.06 -15.76 6.70
C PRO A 398 5.93 -15.61 7.95
N THR A 399 6.83 -14.62 7.93
CA THR A 399 7.49 -14.11 9.14
C THR A 399 6.66 -12.95 9.69
N TRP A 400 5.86 -13.22 10.71
CA TRP A 400 4.99 -12.21 11.32
C TRP A 400 5.80 -11.09 11.97
N ASN A 401 5.33 -9.84 11.83
CA ASN A 401 5.82 -8.71 12.62
C ASN A 401 4.66 -7.76 12.99
N VAL A 402 4.85 -6.96 14.05
CA VAL A 402 3.79 -6.11 14.62
C VAL A 402 3.16 -5.12 13.63
N MET A 403 3.91 -4.70 12.60
CA MET A 403 3.45 -3.78 11.56
C MET A 403 2.86 -4.49 10.33
N GLY A 404 2.97 -5.82 10.26
CA GLY A 404 2.51 -6.62 9.13
C GLY A 404 3.18 -6.22 7.81
N MET A 405 4.45 -5.86 7.84
CA MET A 405 5.19 -5.35 6.69
C MET A 405 6.11 -6.40 6.08
N MET A 406 6.48 -6.19 4.81
CA MET A 406 7.44 -6.99 4.06
C MET A 406 7.06 -8.48 3.97
N ASN A 407 5.76 -8.79 4.01
CA ASN A 407 5.30 -10.16 3.84
C ASN A 407 5.66 -10.68 2.45
N ASN A 408 6.56 -11.65 2.38
CA ASN A 408 7.04 -12.19 1.11
C ASN A 408 7.11 -13.72 1.08
N CYS A 409 6.36 -14.43 1.93
CA CYS A 409 6.36 -15.89 1.84
C CYS A 409 5.87 -16.39 0.47
N HIS A 410 6.07 -17.67 0.19
CA HIS A 410 5.44 -18.33 -0.96
C HIS A 410 3.95 -17.96 -1.01
N TYR A 411 3.51 -17.40 -2.14
CA TYR A 411 2.09 -17.13 -2.34
C TYR A 411 1.41 -18.44 -2.74
N ARG A 412 0.25 -18.72 -2.14
CA ARG A 412 -0.43 -20.03 -2.27
C ARG A 412 -1.88 -19.87 -2.65
N VAL A 413 -2.29 -20.54 -3.72
CA VAL A 413 -3.69 -20.64 -4.15
C VAL A 413 -4.15 -22.07 -3.89
N LYS A 414 -5.14 -22.25 -3.02
CA LYS A 414 -5.74 -23.55 -2.72
C LYS A 414 -6.61 -24.01 -3.90
N VAL A 415 -6.58 -25.30 -4.18
CA VAL A 415 -7.40 -25.92 -5.22
C VAL A 415 -8.41 -26.83 -4.54
N ASN A 416 -9.68 -26.48 -4.63
CA ASN A 416 -10.79 -27.25 -4.07
C ASN A 416 -11.51 -28.00 -5.19
N THR A 417 -11.91 -29.24 -4.93
CA THR A 417 -12.88 -29.91 -5.80
C THR A 417 -14.29 -29.66 -5.28
N ILE A 418 -15.13 -29.04 -6.10
CA ILE A 418 -16.54 -28.78 -5.79
C ILE A 418 -17.43 -29.62 -6.71
N ASN A 419 -18.61 -30.01 -6.21
CA ASN A 419 -19.62 -30.75 -6.96
C ASN A 419 -20.89 -29.90 -7.07
N GLU A 420 -21.35 -29.65 -8.29
CA GLU A 420 -22.63 -29.00 -8.57
C GLU A 420 -23.47 -29.93 -9.46
N GLY A 421 -24.32 -30.73 -8.81
CA GLY A 421 -25.21 -31.69 -9.47
C GLY A 421 -24.47 -32.89 -10.05
N LYS A 422 -24.28 -32.92 -11.38
CA LYS A 422 -23.56 -33.98 -12.11
C LYS A 422 -22.17 -33.55 -12.59
N GLU A 423 -21.81 -32.30 -12.38
CA GLU A 423 -20.52 -31.75 -12.80
C GLU A 423 -19.62 -31.48 -11.59
N PHE A 424 -18.33 -31.73 -11.78
CA PHE A 424 -17.31 -31.37 -10.83
C PHE A 424 -16.49 -30.20 -11.39
N PHE A 425 -16.03 -29.34 -10.51
CA PHE A 425 -15.14 -28.23 -10.85
C PHE A 425 -13.94 -28.20 -9.90
N LEU A 426 -12.80 -27.71 -10.40
CA LEU A 426 -11.74 -27.17 -9.56
C LEU A 426 -12.04 -25.71 -9.29
N GLU A 427 -12.10 -25.31 -8.03
CA GLU A 427 -12.24 -23.93 -7.59
C GLU A 427 -10.94 -23.45 -6.95
N PHE A 428 -10.47 -22.27 -7.36
CA PHE A 428 -9.19 -21.72 -6.91
C PHE A 428 -9.37 -20.61 -5.89
N ILE A 429 -8.79 -20.79 -4.71
CA ILE A 429 -8.97 -19.90 -3.57
C ILE A 429 -7.63 -19.24 -3.22
N HIS A 430 -7.51 -17.93 -3.42
CA HIS A 430 -6.37 -17.12 -2.96
C HIS A 430 -6.30 -17.04 -1.41
N PRO A 431 -5.17 -16.61 -0.81
CA PRO A 431 -5.04 -16.52 0.65
C PRO A 431 -6.11 -15.65 1.30
N THR A 432 -6.33 -14.46 0.74
CA THR A 432 -7.25 -13.46 1.27
C THR A 432 -7.77 -12.56 0.14
N GLN A 433 -8.96 -11.99 0.31
CA GLN A 433 -9.44 -10.85 -0.49
C GLN A 433 -9.03 -9.52 0.15
N PRO A 434 -8.76 -8.43 -0.60
CA PRO A 434 -8.32 -7.16 -0.05
C PRO A 434 -9.32 -6.50 0.90
N GLY A 435 -8.84 -5.70 1.84
CA GLY A 435 -9.66 -5.01 2.84
C GLY A 435 -10.43 -6.00 3.72
N ASN A 436 -11.71 -5.71 3.91
CA ASN A 436 -12.63 -6.59 4.64
C ASN A 436 -13.46 -7.51 3.75
N ASN A 437 -13.17 -7.54 2.45
CA ASN A 437 -13.89 -8.42 1.55
C ASN A 437 -13.80 -9.86 2.06
N PRO A 438 -14.93 -10.59 2.09
CA PRO A 438 -14.95 -11.97 2.55
C PRO A 438 -14.21 -12.86 1.55
N GLY A 439 -13.77 -14.02 2.02
CA GLY A 439 -13.16 -15.04 1.19
C GLY A 439 -11.64 -15.10 1.27
N GLY A 440 -11.14 -16.23 0.78
CA GLY A 440 -9.75 -16.66 0.86
C GLY A 440 -9.54 -17.72 1.93
N TRP A 441 -8.61 -18.64 1.70
CA TRP A 441 -8.45 -19.85 2.52
C TRP A 441 -7.86 -19.57 3.91
N MET A 442 -7.23 -18.40 4.11
CA MET A 442 -6.74 -17.99 5.43
C MET A 442 -7.83 -17.34 6.29
N VAL A 443 -8.96 -16.93 5.69
CA VAL A 443 -10.05 -16.28 6.41
C VAL A 443 -10.91 -17.35 7.06
N LYS A 444 -10.98 -17.34 8.40
CA LYS A 444 -11.85 -18.25 9.14
C LYS A 444 -13.30 -17.96 8.75
N PRO A 445 -14.14 -18.99 8.51
CA PRO A 445 -15.57 -18.79 8.36
C PRO A 445 -16.10 -18.01 9.56
N GLU A 446 -16.89 -16.95 9.32
CA GLU A 446 -17.63 -16.36 10.43
C GLU A 446 -18.52 -17.47 11.02
N PRO A 447 -18.56 -17.65 12.35
CA PRO A 447 -19.59 -18.50 12.93
C PRO A 447 -20.94 -17.98 12.43
N PRO A 448 -21.89 -18.87 12.06
CA PRO A 448 -23.19 -18.43 11.62
C PRO A 448 -23.71 -17.42 12.63
N LYS A 449 -24.09 -16.23 12.15
CA LYS A 449 -24.80 -15.26 12.98
C LYS A 449 -26.01 -16.02 13.50
N THR A 450 -25.96 -16.44 14.76
CA THR A 450 -27.15 -16.91 15.44
C THR A 450 -28.08 -15.72 15.38
N GLU A 451 -29.09 -15.80 14.51
CA GLU A 451 -30.31 -15.05 14.68
C GLU A 451 -30.69 -15.32 16.13
N LYS A 452 -30.44 -14.36 17.00
CA LYS A 452 -31.13 -14.34 18.28
C LYS A 452 -32.58 -14.26 17.87
N LYS A 453 -33.27 -15.40 17.90
CA LYS A 453 -34.72 -15.42 18.08
C LYS A 453 -34.98 -14.40 19.16
N VAL A 454 -35.76 -13.38 18.82
CA VAL A 454 -36.35 -12.47 19.79
C VAL A 454 -37.22 -13.36 20.66
N SER A 455 -36.61 -13.92 21.70
CA SER A 455 -37.35 -14.53 22.80
C SER A 455 -37.76 -13.37 23.67
N ASP A 456 -39.06 -13.10 23.69
CA ASP A 456 -39.70 -12.33 24.74
C ASP A 456 -39.34 -12.97 26.09
N SER A 457 -38.26 -12.49 26.69
CA SER A 457 -37.99 -12.66 28.11
C SER A 457 -37.91 -11.26 28.70
N SER A 458 -39.09 -10.75 29.01
CA SER A 458 -39.29 -9.61 29.87
C SER A 458 -38.67 -9.88 31.26
N THR A 459 -37.47 -9.39 31.47
CA THR A 459 -37.00 -9.01 32.80
C THR A 459 -36.42 -7.60 32.70
N SER A 460 -37.32 -6.66 32.94
CA SER A 460 -37.11 -5.23 33.01
C SER A 460 -36.08 -4.85 34.08
N VAL A 461 -34.96 -4.31 33.63
CA VAL A 461 -34.29 -3.20 34.32
C VAL A 461 -34.20 -2.07 33.31
N ASN A 462 -35.10 -1.10 33.42
CA ASN A 462 -35.11 0.14 32.64
C ASN A 462 -33.80 0.90 32.88
N LYS A 463 -32.85 0.80 31.95
CA LYS A 463 -31.94 1.91 31.65
C LYS A 463 -32.52 2.60 30.43
N GLU A 464 -33.07 3.80 30.61
CA GLU A 464 -33.41 4.68 29.50
C GLU A 464 -32.19 4.76 28.58
N THR A 465 -32.31 4.16 27.40
CA THR A 465 -31.23 4.17 26.42
C THR A 465 -31.28 5.54 25.77
N ARG A 466 -30.30 6.38 26.09
CA ARG A 466 -30.22 7.75 25.56
C ARG A 466 -30.10 7.68 24.04
N THR A 467 -30.81 8.56 23.34
CA THR A 467 -30.74 8.67 21.88
C THR A 467 -30.05 9.97 21.49
N PHE A 468 -29.16 9.92 20.52
CA PHE A 468 -28.41 11.07 20.02
C PHE A 468 -28.61 11.24 18.52
N THR A 469 -28.64 12.49 18.06
CA THR A 469 -28.57 12.84 16.63
C THR A 469 -27.11 12.94 16.18
N THR A 470 -26.85 12.80 14.88
CA THR A 470 -25.49 12.98 14.32
C THR A 470 -24.91 14.35 14.67
N LEU A 471 -25.73 15.42 14.61
CA LEU A 471 -25.32 16.79 14.99
C LEU A 471 -24.93 16.93 16.46
N GLN A 472 -25.48 16.12 17.35
CA GLN A 472 -25.06 16.11 18.76
C GLN A 472 -23.71 15.43 18.90
N VAL A 473 -23.50 14.29 18.21
CA VAL A 473 -22.23 13.55 18.25
C VAL A 473 -21.08 14.36 17.62
N GLU A 474 -21.33 15.10 16.54
CA GLU A 474 -20.32 15.94 15.84
C GLU A 474 -19.64 16.99 16.74
N LYS A 475 -20.28 17.39 17.85
CA LYS A 475 -19.71 18.32 18.82
C LYS A 475 -18.59 17.71 19.66
N HIS A 476 -18.55 16.38 19.77
CA HIS A 476 -17.58 15.61 20.56
C HIS A 476 -16.40 15.17 19.68
N ASN A 477 -15.60 16.15 19.25
CA ASN A 477 -14.61 15.98 18.18
C ASN A 477 -13.15 16.28 18.57
N ASN A 478 -12.80 16.23 19.86
CA ASN A 478 -11.45 16.56 20.35
C ASN A 478 -10.93 15.58 21.42
N ASP A 479 -9.66 15.72 21.81
CA ASP A 479 -8.94 14.82 22.73
C ASP A 479 -9.48 14.78 24.17
N LYS A 480 -10.27 15.78 24.55
CA LYS A 480 -10.91 15.87 25.88
C LYS A 480 -12.39 15.48 25.83
N ASP A 481 -12.95 15.32 24.63
CA ASP A 481 -14.34 14.99 24.39
C ASP A 481 -14.49 14.36 23.01
N CYS A 482 -14.35 13.03 22.94
CA CYS A 482 -14.24 12.27 21.70
C CYS A 482 -15.29 11.17 21.64
N TRP A 483 -16.34 11.37 20.85
CA TRP A 483 -17.38 10.37 20.62
C TRP A 483 -17.35 9.87 19.18
N ILE A 484 -17.77 8.63 18.97
CA ILE A 484 -17.86 8.01 17.64
C ILE A 484 -19.15 7.20 17.51
N ILE A 485 -19.61 7.02 16.27
CA ILE A 485 -20.76 6.18 15.95
C ILE A 485 -20.28 4.89 15.27
N ILE A 486 -20.72 3.73 15.76
CA ILE A 486 -20.46 2.41 15.17
C ILE A 486 -21.78 1.62 15.16
N ASP A 487 -22.23 1.18 13.99
CA ASP A 487 -23.52 0.48 13.76
C ASP A 487 -24.73 1.16 14.43
N LYS A 488 -24.89 2.47 14.21
CA LYS A 488 -25.93 3.29 14.84
C LYS A 488 -25.88 3.33 16.37
N LYS A 489 -24.75 3.01 16.99
CA LYS A 489 -24.51 3.15 18.44
C LYS A 489 -23.46 4.21 18.70
N VAL A 490 -23.65 5.00 19.75
CA VAL A 490 -22.76 6.09 20.13
C VAL A 490 -21.86 5.66 21.28
N TYR A 491 -20.57 5.93 21.15
CA TYR A 491 -19.54 5.56 22.11
C TYR A 491 -18.71 6.77 22.52
N ASP A 492 -18.52 6.98 23.83
CA ASP A 492 -17.57 7.94 24.38
C ASP A 492 -16.19 7.28 24.54
N CYS A 493 -15.31 7.57 23.58
CA CYS A 493 -13.95 7.02 23.54
C CYS A 493 -12.92 7.88 24.27
N THR A 494 -13.31 9.00 24.90
CA THR A 494 -12.39 9.98 25.51
C THR A 494 -11.36 9.33 26.44
N ARG A 495 -11.82 8.44 27.33
CA ARG A 495 -10.94 7.74 28.28
C ARG A 495 -10.15 6.60 27.65
N PHE A 496 -10.59 6.10 26.49
CA PHE A 496 -9.94 5.03 25.76
C PHE A 496 -8.81 5.52 24.87
N LEU A 497 -8.84 6.80 24.44
CA LEU A 497 -7.85 7.41 23.56
C LEU A 497 -6.41 7.05 23.97
N LYS A 498 -6.06 7.26 25.25
CA LYS A 498 -4.70 7.09 25.77
C LYS A 498 -4.21 5.63 25.81
N VAL A 499 -5.13 4.68 25.80
CA VAL A 499 -4.85 3.25 25.91
C VAL A 499 -5.21 2.50 24.62
N HIS A 500 -5.59 3.23 23.57
CA HIS A 500 -5.93 2.64 22.29
C HIS A 500 -4.66 2.09 21.62
N PRO A 501 -4.60 0.80 21.27
CA PRO A 501 -3.39 0.19 20.70
C PRO A 501 -2.93 0.82 19.37
N GLY A 502 -3.87 1.41 18.61
CA GLY A 502 -3.58 2.15 17.38
C GLY A 502 -2.99 3.55 17.61
N GLY A 503 -2.92 4.01 18.87
CA GLY A 503 -2.65 5.39 19.24
C GLY A 503 -3.92 6.23 19.35
N ILE A 504 -3.80 7.38 20.04
CA ILE A 504 -4.88 8.35 20.26
C ILE A 504 -5.50 8.81 18.92
N ASP A 505 -4.64 9.09 17.94
CA ASP A 505 -5.04 9.77 16.72
C ASP A 505 -5.86 8.92 15.76
N ALA A 506 -5.73 7.60 15.85
CA ALA A 506 -6.53 6.66 15.06
C ALA A 506 -8.03 6.80 15.34
N ILE A 507 -8.38 7.30 16.52
CA ILE A 507 -9.76 7.64 16.90
C ILE A 507 -10.03 9.12 16.63
N LEU A 508 -9.10 10.03 16.99
CA LEU A 508 -9.33 11.48 16.86
C LEU A 508 -9.59 11.97 15.45
N ILE A 509 -8.95 11.38 14.42
CA ILE A 509 -9.21 11.76 13.02
C ILE A 509 -10.69 11.56 12.62
N ASN A 510 -11.39 10.71 13.36
CA ASN A 510 -12.78 10.38 13.16
C ASN A 510 -13.70 10.78 14.33
N ALA A 511 -13.22 11.61 15.26
CA ALA A 511 -14.03 12.08 16.36
C ALA A 511 -15.25 12.86 15.85
N GLY A 512 -16.40 12.60 16.46
CA GLY A 512 -17.70 13.17 16.09
C GLY A 512 -18.37 12.55 14.86
N LYS A 513 -17.84 11.46 14.29
CA LYS A 513 -18.33 10.88 13.02
C LYS A 513 -18.88 9.46 13.18
N ASP A 514 -19.62 9.01 12.18
CA ASP A 514 -19.85 7.58 11.95
C ASP A 514 -18.63 6.95 11.31
N VAL A 515 -18.10 5.95 12.02
CA VAL A 515 -16.83 5.28 11.73
C VAL A 515 -17.02 3.79 11.58
N THR A 516 -18.25 3.34 11.32
CA THR A 516 -18.59 1.92 11.22
C THR A 516 -17.68 1.20 10.21
N GLU A 517 -17.45 1.80 9.05
CA GLU A 517 -16.61 1.24 8.00
C GLU A 517 -15.13 1.20 8.42
N GLU A 518 -14.59 2.31 8.95
CA GLU A 518 -13.21 2.45 9.44
C GLU A 518 -12.92 1.48 10.59
N PHE A 519 -13.86 1.37 11.54
CA PHE A 519 -13.73 0.48 12.68
C PHE A 519 -13.63 -0.96 12.19
N ASN A 520 -14.59 -1.38 11.35
CA ASN A 520 -14.59 -2.73 10.80
C ASN A 520 -13.31 -3.00 10.00
N ALA A 521 -12.77 -2.04 9.26
CA ALA A 521 -11.58 -2.19 8.41
C ALA A 521 -10.30 -2.62 9.15
N ILE A 522 -10.20 -2.27 10.44
CA ILE A 522 -8.96 -2.40 11.21
C ILE A 522 -9.15 -3.27 12.46
N HIS A 523 -10.37 -3.38 13.01
CA HIS A 523 -10.62 -3.96 14.31
C HIS A 523 -11.26 -5.35 14.27
N SER A 524 -10.80 -6.24 15.16
CA SER A 524 -11.33 -7.60 15.30
C SER A 524 -12.64 -7.66 16.10
N SER A 525 -13.33 -8.80 16.06
CA SER A 525 -14.51 -9.08 16.90
C SER A 525 -14.26 -8.92 18.41
N LYS A 526 -13.04 -9.23 18.88
CA LYS A 526 -12.62 -8.98 20.27
C LYS A 526 -12.57 -7.49 20.62
N ALA A 527 -12.16 -6.64 19.68
CA ALA A 527 -12.18 -5.19 19.89
C ALA A 527 -13.62 -4.68 20.00
N ARG A 528 -14.53 -5.24 19.20
CA ARG A 528 -15.97 -4.92 19.27
C ARG A 528 -16.57 -5.23 20.63
N ALA A 529 -16.21 -6.36 21.25
CA ALA A 529 -16.65 -6.71 22.61
C ALA A 529 -16.17 -5.71 23.68
N ARG A 530 -15.05 -4.99 23.44
CA ARG A 530 -14.57 -3.95 24.36
C ARG A 530 -15.34 -2.64 24.25
N LEU A 531 -16.02 -2.38 23.12
CA LEU A 531 -16.78 -1.15 22.89
C LEU A 531 -17.97 -1.00 23.83
N GLU A 532 -18.55 -2.10 24.32
CA GLU A 532 -19.70 -2.05 25.24
C GLU A 532 -19.44 -1.20 26.49
N LYS A 533 -18.18 -1.11 26.93
CA LYS A 533 -17.77 -0.29 28.09
C LYS A 533 -17.85 1.21 27.86
N PHE A 534 -17.86 1.63 26.60
CA PHE A 534 -17.85 3.03 26.16
C PHE A 534 -19.19 3.47 25.60
N TYR A 535 -20.18 2.57 25.54
CA TYR A 535 -21.49 2.84 24.98
C TYR A 535 -22.23 3.89 25.81
N VAL A 536 -22.74 4.93 25.15
CA VAL A 536 -23.49 6.03 25.78
C VAL A 536 -24.93 6.13 25.31
N GLY A 537 -25.29 5.51 24.18
CA GLY A 537 -26.66 5.50 23.65
C GLY A 537 -26.76 5.12 22.18
N ASP A 538 -27.97 5.16 21.64
CA ASP A 538 -28.25 4.86 20.23
C ASP A 538 -28.32 6.11 19.37
N LEU A 539 -28.04 5.97 18.08
CA LEU A 539 -28.23 7.03 17.09
C LEU A 539 -29.70 7.06 16.67
N SER A 540 -30.35 8.23 16.78
CA SER A 540 -31.72 8.42 16.31
C SER A 540 -31.76 8.59 14.79
N ASP A 541 -32.66 7.90 14.11
CA ASP A 541 -32.89 8.02 12.66
C ASP A 541 -33.59 9.35 12.25
N SER A 542 -33.89 10.26 13.18
CA SER A 542 -34.62 11.50 12.89
C SER A 542 -33.70 12.65 12.47
N SER A 543 -33.60 12.86 11.16
CA SER A 543 -33.33 14.18 10.58
C SER A 543 -34.55 15.07 10.78
N GLN A 544 -34.68 15.70 11.95
CA GLN A 544 -35.64 16.79 12.15
C GLN A 544 -34.90 18.04 12.61
N SER A 545 -34.61 18.91 11.65
CA SER A 545 -34.58 20.35 11.88
C SER A 545 -35.93 20.76 12.46
N LYS A 546 -35.97 21.16 13.73
CA LYS A 546 -37.01 22.10 14.17
C LYS A 546 -36.44 23.50 13.98
N LEU A 547 -37.11 24.23 13.10
CA LEU A 547 -36.92 25.62 12.72
C LEU A 547 -36.72 26.55 13.92
#